data_AF-Q4UK56-F1
#
_entry.id   AF-Q4UK56-F1
#
_cell.length_a   1.000
_cell.length_b   1.000
_cell.length_c   1.000
_cell.angle_alpha   90.00
_cell.angle_beta   90.00
_cell.angle_gamma   90.00
#
_symmetry.space_group_name_H-M   'P 1'
#
loop_
_entity.id
_entity.type
_entity.pdbx_description
1 polymer ?
#
loop_
_entity_poly.entity_id
_entity_poly.type
_entity_poly.pdbx_seq_one_letter_code
_entity_poly.pdbx_strand_id
1 'polypeptide(L)'
;MLRKQFLSSIIKHFKTHKVCALLGPRQCGKTTLSKQFAEAYNISKINIFDLENPLDLARLNEPMLALSDLKGFVIIDEIQYKPNLFPILRFLVDTTDIKF
;
A
#
# COMPACT_ATOMS: atom_id res chain seq x y z
N MET A 1 7.59 7.82 18.06
CA MET A 1 6.28 8.33 18.54
C MET A 1 5.17 7.75 17.67
N LEU A 2 4.15 7.14 18.28
CA LEU A 2 3.03 6.51 17.56
C LEU A 2 2.00 7.57 17.15
N ARG A 3 1.68 7.66 15.85
CA ARG A 3 0.76 8.67 15.29
C ARG A 3 -0.71 8.25 15.43
N LYS A 4 -1.19 8.11 16.68
CA LYS A 4 -2.50 7.52 17.04
C LYS A 4 -3.69 8.04 16.23
N GLN A 5 -3.77 9.35 15.99
CA GLN A 5 -4.87 9.95 15.23
C GLN A 5 -4.90 9.46 13.77
N PHE A 6 -3.75 9.46 13.10
CA PHE A 6 -3.66 9.01 11.71
C PHE A 6 -3.90 7.50 11.59
N LEU A 7 -3.36 6.71 12.51
CA LEU A 7 -3.64 5.28 12.57
C LEU A 7 -5.14 5.00 12.71
N SER A 8 -5.82 5.72 13.61
CA SER A 8 -7.27 5.59 13.80
C SER A 8 -8.05 5.93 12.52
N SER A 9 -7.61 6.94 11.77
CA SER A 9 -8.18 7.30 10.48
C SER A 9 -8.00 6.18 9.45
N ILE A 10 -6.80 5.61 9.34
CA ILE A 10 -6.49 4.52 8.40
C ILE A 10 -7.41 3.32 8.65
N ILE A 11 -7.58 2.89 9.91
CA ILE A 11 -8.49 1.81 10.27
C ILE A 11 -9.91 2.12 9.82
N LYS A 12 -10.38 3.35 10.10
CA LYS A 12 -11.74 3.76 9.76
C LYS A 12 -11.97 3.63 8.25
N HIS A 13 -11.00 4.04 7.44
CA HIS A 13 -11.08 3.89 5.98
C HIS A 13 -11.07 2.43 5.55
N PHE A 14 -10.22 1.58 6.16
CA PHE A 14 -10.15 0.15 5.85
C PHE A 14 -11.35 -0.69 6.32
N LYS A 15 -12.29 -0.10 7.08
CA LYS A 15 -13.59 -0.74 7.37
C LYS A 15 -14.52 -0.76 6.16
N THR A 16 -14.35 0.15 5.20
CA THR A 16 -15.25 0.31 4.05
C THR A 16 -14.53 0.24 2.71
N HIS A 17 -13.22 0.52 2.68
CA HIS A 17 -12.40 0.51 1.47
C HIS A 17 -11.29 -0.53 1.58
N LYS A 18 -10.87 -1.08 0.44
CA LYS A 18 -9.69 -1.96 0.33
C LYS A 18 -8.41 -1.20 -0.03
N VAL A 19 -8.52 0.10 -0.35
CA VAL A 19 -7.40 0.98 -0.70
C VAL A 19 -7.43 2.23 0.19
N CYS A 20 -6.29 2.62 0.74
CA CYS A 20 -6.13 3.88 1.47
C CYS A 20 -4.93 4.68 0.93
N ALA A 21 -5.19 5.87 0.39
CA ALA A 21 -4.11 6.77 -0.03
C ALA A 21 -3.60 7.60 1.16
N LEU A 22 -2.27 7.58 1.37
CA LEU A 22 -1.61 8.48 2.32
C LEU A 22 -1.03 9.67 1.56
N LEU A 23 -1.62 10.85 1.76
CA LEU A 23 -1.20 12.08 1.11
C LEU A 23 -0.45 13.00 2.08
N GLY A 24 0.49 13.77 1.55
CA GLY A 24 1.23 14.77 2.31
C GLY A 24 2.61 15.07 1.70
N PRO A 25 3.29 16.13 2.19
CA PRO A 25 4.60 16.54 1.68
C PRO A 25 5.65 15.43 1.70
N ARG A 26 6.72 15.59 0.93
CA ARG A 26 7.90 14.73 1.04
C ARG A 26 8.46 14.77 2.46
N GLN A 27 8.99 13.63 2.91
CA GLN A 27 9.65 13.46 4.22
C GLN A 27 8.76 13.74 5.45
N CYS A 28 7.43 13.78 5.31
CA CYS A 28 6.53 13.91 6.46
C CYS A 28 6.29 12.57 7.21
N GLY A 29 6.89 11.46 6.75
CA GLY A 29 6.81 10.13 7.39
C GLY A 29 5.62 9.27 6.98
N LYS A 30 5.15 9.37 5.72
CA LYS A 30 4.05 8.55 5.18
C LYS A 30 4.38 7.05 5.19
N THR A 31 5.55 6.69 4.69
CA THR A 31 6.07 5.32 4.69
C THR A 31 6.17 4.78 6.11
N THR A 32 6.69 5.58 7.04
CA THR A 32 6.76 5.23 8.46
C THR A 32 5.36 4.96 9.04
N LEU A 33 4.38 5.79 8.71
CA LEU A 33 3.00 5.62 9.18
C LEU A 33 2.36 4.33 8.64
N SER A 34 2.58 3.98 7.37
CA SER A 34 2.06 2.73 6.78
C SER A 34 2.64 1.48 7.47
N LYS A 35 3.95 1.49 7.77
CA LYS A 35 4.63 0.43 8.51
C LYS A 35 4.14 0.34 9.96
N GLN A 36 3.98 1.47 10.64
CA GLN A 36 3.41 1.55 11.99
C GLN A 36 1.98 1.01 12.05
N PHE A 37 1.17 1.25 11.02
CA PHE A 37 -0.16 0.66 10.93
C PHE A 37 -0.08 -0.86 10.85
N ALA A 38 0.74 -1.40 9.95
CA ALA A 38 0.85 -2.84 9.81
C ALA A 38 1.34 -3.53 11.10
N GLU A 39 2.29 -2.93 11.81
CA GLU A 39 2.77 -3.38 13.12
C GLU A 39 1.67 -3.29 14.19
N ALA A 40 1.04 -2.13 14.36
CA ALA A 40 0.03 -1.90 15.40
C ALA A 40 -1.21 -2.80 15.27
N TYR A 41 -1.50 -3.28 14.06
CA TYR A 41 -2.64 -4.14 13.76
C TYR A 41 -2.25 -5.60 13.48
N ASN A 42 -1.02 -6.01 13.82
CA ASN A 42 -0.51 -7.38 13.69
C ASN A 42 -0.75 -7.99 12.29
N ILE A 43 -0.53 -7.19 11.24
CA ILE A 43 -0.66 -7.67 9.88
C ILE A 43 0.52 -8.62 9.60
N SER A 44 0.20 -9.91 9.46
CA SER A 44 1.19 -10.99 9.36
C SER A 44 1.99 -11.02 8.06
N LYS A 45 1.43 -10.47 6.98
CA LYS A 45 2.08 -10.44 5.66
C LYS A 45 2.00 -9.03 5.08
N ILE A 46 3.17 -8.40 4.95
CA ILE A 46 3.34 -7.07 4.38
C ILE A 46 4.23 -7.21 3.16
N ASN A 47 3.79 -6.67 2.03
CA ASN A 47 4.56 -6.59 0.80
C ASN A 47 4.78 -5.11 0.50
N ILE A 48 6.00 -4.70 0.21
CA ILE A 48 6.35 -3.30 0.00
C ILE A 48 6.96 -3.16 -1.39
N PHE A 49 6.51 -2.15 -2.12
CA PHE A 49 7.06 -1.72 -3.39
C PHE A 49 7.35 -0.24 -3.31
N ASP A 50 8.64 0.14 -3.33
CA ASP A 50 9.05 1.52 -3.40
C ASP A 50 9.36 1.87 -4.86
N LEU A 51 8.56 2.73 -5.49
CA LEU A 51 8.74 3.02 -6.91
C LEU A 51 9.92 3.95 -7.23
N GLU A 52 10.61 4.48 -6.22
CA GLU A 52 11.93 5.10 -6.42
C GLU A 52 13.05 4.04 -6.52
N ASN A 53 12.83 2.82 -6.00
CA ASN A 53 13.77 1.71 -6.12
C ASN A 53 13.64 1.02 -7.51
N PRO A 54 14.70 1.00 -8.34
CA PRO A 54 14.65 0.38 -9.66
C PRO A 54 14.26 -1.10 -9.64
N LEU A 55 14.60 -1.85 -8.58
CA LEU A 55 14.26 -3.26 -8.47
C LEU A 55 12.75 -3.48 -8.29
N ASP A 56 12.12 -2.69 -7.41
CA ASP A 56 10.68 -2.77 -7.17
C ASP A 56 9.88 -2.24 -8.36
N LEU A 57 10.37 -1.19 -9.01
CA LEU A 57 9.82 -0.69 -10.26
C LEU A 57 9.84 -1.77 -11.35
N ALA A 58 10.97 -2.47 -11.51
CA ALA A 58 11.12 -3.55 -12.49
C ALA A 58 10.22 -4.76 -12.18
N ARG A 59 10.03 -5.11 -10.90
CA ARG A 59 9.08 -6.15 -10.47
C ARG A 59 7.64 -5.82 -10.93
N LEU A 60 7.30 -4.55 -11.01
CA LEU A 60 5.99 -4.08 -11.48
C LEU A 60 5.92 -3.83 -12.99
N ASN A 61 6.90 -4.30 -13.78
CA ASN A 61 6.75 -4.34 -15.24
C ASN A 61 5.62 -5.28 -15.67
N GLU A 62 5.49 -6.42 -14.98
CA GLU A 62 4.37 -7.36 -15.12
C GLU A 62 3.54 -7.37 -13.81
N PRO A 63 2.74 -6.32 -13.57
CA PRO A 63 2.12 -6.07 -12.27
C PRO A 63 1.09 -7.13 -11.87
N MET A 64 0.40 -7.74 -12.83
CA MET A 64 -0.50 -8.87 -12.56
C MET A 64 0.25 -10.05 -11.96
N LEU A 65 1.40 -10.41 -12.54
CA LEU A 65 2.24 -11.49 -12.02
C LEU A 65 2.80 -11.14 -10.63
N ALA A 66 3.22 -9.89 -10.44
CA ALA A 66 3.82 -9.46 -9.19
C ALA A 66 2.83 -9.33 -8.02
N LEU A 67 1.56 -9.01 -8.31
CA LEU A 67 0.58 -8.63 -7.29
C LEU A 67 -0.54 -9.66 -7.07
N SER A 68 -0.95 -10.44 -8.07
CA SER A 68 -2.16 -11.28 -8.00
C SER A 68 -2.12 -12.36 -6.92
N ASP A 69 -0.96 -12.98 -6.70
CA ASP A 69 -0.78 -14.04 -5.70
C ASP A 69 -0.40 -13.51 -4.31
N LEU A 70 -0.23 -12.20 -4.18
CA LEU A 70 0.06 -11.61 -2.88
C LEU A 70 -1.13 -11.79 -1.93
N LYS A 71 -0.82 -11.91 -0.65
CA LYS A 71 -1.78 -11.99 0.44
C LYS A 71 -1.40 -10.96 1.49
N GLY A 72 -2.40 -10.51 2.24
CA GLY A 72 -2.22 -9.52 3.29
C GLY A 72 -2.20 -8.09 2.75
N PHE A 73 -1.28 -7.29 3.25
CA PHE A 73 -1.21 -5.85 3.03
C PHE A 73 -0.10 -5.50 2.04
N VAL A 74 -0.38 -4.62 1.10
CA VAL A 74 0.55 -4.22 0.05
C VAL A 74 0.73 -2.71 0.10
N ILE A 75 1.93 -2.26 0.43
CA ILE A 75 2.29 -0.85 0.44
C ILE A 75 2.97 -0.54 -0.90
N ILE A 76 2.44 0.44 -1.64
CA ILE A 76 3.09 0.98 -2.84
C ILE A 76 3.46 2.43 -2.56
N ASP A 77 4.75 2.67 -2.37
CA ASP A 77 5.28 4.00 -2.09
C ASP A 77 5.56 4.76 -3.39
N GLU A 78 5.37 6.07 -3.35
CA GLU A 78 5.57 6.96 -4.50
C GLU A 78 4.81 6.47 -5.77
N ILE A 79 3.57 5.99 -5.59
CA ILE A 79 2.69 5.43 -6.65
C ILE A 79 2.58 6.31 -7.90
N GLN A 80 2.75 7.63 -7.78
CA GLN A 80 2.69 8.57 -8.90
C GLN A 80 3.76 8.32 -9.97
N TYR A 81 4.84 7.58 -9.67
CA TYR A 81 5.82 7.16 -10.68
C TYR A 81 5.27 6.13 -11.67
N LYS A 82 4.16 5.44 -11.35
CA LYS A 82 3.53 4.43 -12.22
C LYS A 82 1.99 4.55 -12.23
N PRO A 83 1.44 5.64 -12.79
CA PRO A 83 -0.01 5.90 -12.77
C PRO A 83 -0.82 4.86 -13.55
N ASN A 84 -0.22 4.17 -14.52
CA ASN A 84 -0.86 3.07 -15.24
C ASN A 84 -1.11 1.82 -14.35
N LEU A 85 -0.68 1.82 -13.08
CA LEU A 85 -0.99 0.76 -12.13
C LEU A 85 -2.43 0.84 -11.60
N PHE A 86 -3.09 2.01 -11.61
CA PHE A 86 -4.42 2.19 -11.01
C PHE A 86 -5.51 1.24 -11.56
N PRO A 87 -5.64 1.00 -12.90
CA PRO A 87 -6.60 0.03 -13.41
C PRO A 87 -6.37 -1.40 -12.90
N ILE A 88 -5.10 -1.79 -12.71
CA ILE A 88 -4.72 -3.11 -12.17
C ILE A 88 -5.06 -3.18 -10.68
N LEU A 89 -4.75 -2.15 -9.90
CA LEU A 89 -5.15 -2.08 -8.49
C LEU A 89 -6.67 -2.20 -8.35
N ARG A 90 -7.43 -1.51 -9.22
CA ARG A 90 -8.89 -1.60 -9.25
C ARG A 90 -9.38 -3.04 -9.48
N PHE A 91 -8.83 -3.72 -10.48
CA PHE A 91 -9.16 -5.11 -10.74
C PHE A 91 -8.80 -6.02 -9.56
N LEU A 92 -7.60 -5.88 -8.98
CA LEU A 92 -7.14 -6.72 -7.88
C LEU A 92 -8.00 -6.56 -6.63
N VAL A 93 -8.39 -5.34 -6.26
CA VAL A 93 -9.23 -5.13 -5.07
C VAL A 93 -10.67 -5.64 -5.25
N ASP A 94 -11.16 -5.66 -6.49
CA ASP A 94 -12.48 -6.20 -6.81
C ASP A 94 -12.48 -7.74 -6.83
N THR A 95 -11.36 -8.37 -7.17
CA THR A 95 -11.26 -9.83 -7.38
C THR A 95 -10.53 -10.60 -6.27
N THR A 96 -9.87 -9.91 -5.34
CA THR A 96 -9.08 -10.53 -4.26
C THR A 96 -9.35 -9.88 -2.89
N ASP A 97 -8.78 -10.46 -1.83
CA ASP A 97 -8.82 -9.91 -0.46
C ASP A 97 -7.61 -9.03 -0.11
N ILE A 98 -6.79 -8.66 -1.11
CA ILE A 98 -5.63 -7.80 -0.90
C ILE A 98 -6.10 -6.41 -0.45
N LYS A 99 -5.38 -5.83 0.51
CA LYS A 99 -5.53 -4.43 0.92
C LYS A 99 -4.29 -3.63 0.54
N PHE A 100 -4.50 -2.43 0.00
CA PHE A 100 -3.46 -1.48 -0.39
C PHE A 100 -3.48 -0.22 0.49
#